data_AF-A0A6J2D216-F1
#
_entry.id   AF-A0A6J2D216-F1
#
_cell.length_a   1.000
_cell.length_b   1.000
_cell.length_c   1.000
_cell.angle_alpha   90.00
_cell.angle_beta   90.00
_cell.angle_gamma   90.00
#
_symmetry.space_group_name_H-M   'P 1'
#
loop_
_entity.id
_entity.type
_entity.pdbx_description
1 polymer ?
#
loop_
_entity_poly.entity_id
_entity_poly.type
_entity_poly.pdbx_seq_one_letter_code
_entity_poly.pdbx_strand_id
1 'polypeptide(L)'
;MSNVADSEEPPEITEQTETIPIADLEPSLDLPPPPSPSPPPEDEQSPIFEPIRVNGIIAVILGIFTLLLLMLCGFFGYQYFQTVEASASKMKIFHEWIESLQNKTEKFLKIQKVLDQNKVLLSNVENLEWLRSQKDYLIEALQELKEKQGVKCGLPLNHWVQYKDHCYHQTMEMVSWLNCSDLCVSLNATFLKTEGSRLKNIMKLITVNHTWLGLSYKKEDNEWKWEDGSSPSPGLSLPEPGLDFQGKCVYVNSHTVGTDNCTRSSSCLCEKTVH
;
A
#
# COMPACT_ATOMS: atom_id res chain seq x y z
N MET A 1 10.41 -36.78 5.82
CA MET A 1 9.41 -37.48 4.98
C MET A 1 9.26 -36.61 3.74
N SER A 2 9.74 -37.03 2.57
CA SER A 2 9.11 -38.01 1.66
C SER A 2 7.97 -37.37 0.86
N ASN A 3 7.92 -37.47 -0.48
CA ASN A 3 8.81 -38.13 -1.44
C ASN A 3 8.56 -37.57 -2.87
N VAL A 4 9.49 -37.83 -3.81
CA VAL A 4 9.29 -38.24 -5.24
C VAL A 4 8.07 -37.69 -6.02
N ALA A 5 8.17 -37.18 -7.26
CA ALA A 5 9.25 -36.72 -8.16
C ALA A 5 8.53 -35.98 -9.33
N ASP A 6 8.67 -36.14 -10.65
CA ASP A 6 9.56 -36.81 -11.64
C ASP A 6 9.16 -36.22 -13.03
N SER A 7 9.96 -36.08 -14.09
CA SER A 7 11.43 -36.13 -14.30
C SER A 7 11.76 -35.29 -15.57
N GLU A 8 13.02 -34.90 -15.78
CA GLU A 8 13.45 -34.17 -16.99
C GLU A 8 13.76 -35.09 -18.20
N GLU A 9 13.68 -34.54 -19.42
CA GLU A 9 13.85 -35.25 -20.70
C GLU A 9 15.28 -35.07 -21.28
N PRO A 10 15.96 -36.17 -21.66
CA PRO A 10 17.15 -36.13 -22.53
C PRO A 10 17.13 -37.20 -23.65
N PRO A 11 18.00 -37.13 -24.67
CA PRO A 11 18.02 -36.07 -25.67
C PRO A 11 18.09 -36.60 -27.13
N GLU A 12 18.15 -35.66 -28.08
CA GLU A 12 18.60 -35.77 -29.48
C GLU A 12 19.73 -36.79 -29.77
N ILE A 13 19.69 -37.49 -30.93
CA ILE A 13 20.85 -37.73 -31.83
C ILE A 13 20.49 -38.38 -33.20
N THR A 14 21.07 -37.80 -34.26
CA THR A 14 21.29 -38.15 -35.69
C THR A 14 20.75 -39.44 -36.37
N GLU A 15 20.02 -39.24 -37.49
CA GLU A 15 20.43 -39.48 -38.91
C GLU A 15 20.83 -40.89 -39.47
N GLN A 16 20.53 -41.10 -40.77
CA GLN A 16 21.08 -42.11 -41.72
C GLN A 16 20.69 -43.62 -41.53
N THR A 17 20.72 -44.54 -42.52
CA THR A 17 20.64 -44.49 -44.01
C THR A 17 20.37 -45.91 -44.57
N GLU A 18 19.53 -46.03 -45.62
CA GLU A 18 19.43 -47.05 -46.71
C GLU A 18 19.68 -48.57 -46.51
N THR A 19 18.99 -49.37 -47.37
CA THR A 19 19.38 -50.70 -47.92
C THR A 19 18.53 -51.91 -47.49
N ILE A 20 18.20 -52.77 -48.48
CA ILE A 20 17.48 -54.04 -48.36
C ILE A 20 18.43 -55.16 -48.84
N PRO A 21 18.44 -56.34 -48.19
CA PRO A 21 18.27 -57.58 -48.96
C PRO A 21 17.30 -58.57 -48.31
N ILE A 22 16.89 -59.57 -49.11
CA ILE A 22 15.94 -60.64 -48.76
C ILE A 22 16.68 -61.98 -48.74
N ALA A 23 16.26 -62.86 -47.84
CA ALA A 23 16.50 -64.30 -47.79
C ALA A 23 15.30 -64.93 -47.06
N ASP A 24 14.88 -66.18 -47.23
CA ASP A 24 15.10 -67.23 -48.25
C ASP A 24 14.01 -68.27 -47.96
N LEU A 25 13.52 -69.05 -48.95
CA LEU A 25 12.80 -70.32 -48.67
C LEU A 25 12.61 -71.18 -49.94
N GLU A 26 13.22 -72.36 -49.91
CA GLU A 26 13.04 -73.48 -50.86
C GLU A 26 11.83 -74.37 -50.42
N PRO A 27 11.33 -75.38 -51.20
CA PRO A 27 12.12 -76.59 -51.51
C PRO A 27 11.84 -77.35 -52.85
N SER A 28 12.89 -77.98 -53.38
CA SER A 28 12.99 -79.32 -54.03
C SER A 28 11.86 -79.94 -54.90
N LEU A 29 12.27 -80.47 -56.06
CA LEU A 29 11.54 -81.38 -56.97
C LEU A 29 11.77 -82.88 -56.66
N ASP A 30 10.96 -83.77 -57.26
CA ASP A 30 11.32 -85.19 -57.47
C ASP A 30 10.75 -85.76 -58.80
N LEU A 31 11.28 -86.89 -59.28
CA LEU A 31 11.18 -87.41 -60.68
C LEU A 31 10.29 -88.67 -60.86
N PRO A 32 9.78 -89.01 -62.08
CA PRO A 32 10.53 -89.87 -63.05
C PRO A 32 10.23 -89.65 -64.58
N PRO A 33 10.93 -90.34 -65.52
CA PRO A 33 10.99 -89.98 -66.96
C PRO A 33 10.43 -91.06 -67.96
N PRO A 34 10.97 -91.30 -69.20
CA PRO A 34 10.28 -91.08 -70.48
C PRO A 34 9.97 -92.37 -71.31
N PRO A 35 9.41 -92.26 -72.55
CA PRO A 35 10.26 -92.47 -73.74
C PRO A 35 9.86 -91.67 -75.02
N SER A 36 10.55 -91.94 -76.14
CA SER A 36 10.39 -91.38 -77.50
C SER A 36 10.53 -92.51 -78.57
N PRO A 37 10.67 -92.27 -79.89
CA PRO A 37 9.82 -91.53 -80.85
C PRO A 37 9.41 -92.36 -82.10
N SER A 38 8.37 -91.97 -82.87
CA SER A 38 8.19 -92.34 -84.31
C SER A 38 7.07 -91.51 -85.01
N PRO A 39 6.95 -91.48 -86.37
CA PRO A 39 6.24 -90.41 -87.11
C PRO A 39 5.01 -90.92 -87.95
N PRO A 40 4.54 -90.32 -89.08
CA PRO A 40 3.11 -89.98 -89.30
C PRO A 40 2.39 -90.80 -90.42
N PRO A 41 1.08 -90.55 -90.64
CA PRO A 41 0.58 -89.72 -91.77
C PRO A 41 -0.50 -88.68 -91.30
N GLU A 42 -0.81 -87.56 -91.96
CA GLU A 42 -1.53 -87.36 -93.26
C GLU A 42 -2.86 -88.14 -93.30
N ASP A 43 -4.07 -87.57 -93.51
CA ASP A 43 -4.55 -86.23 -93.94
C ASP A 43 -5.43 -85.54 -92.84
N GLU A 44 -6.10 -84.37 -92.94
CA GLU A 44 -6.57 -83.55 -94.08
C GLU A 44 -6.76 -82.05 -93.67
N GLN A 45 -6.60 -81.10 -94.60
CA GLN A 45 -7.13 -79.71 -94.64
C GLN A 45 -7.15 -78.80 -93.37
N SER A 46 -6.11 -77.94 -93.25
CA SER A 46 -6.14 -76.44 -93.28
C SER A 46 -7.24 -75.62 -92.53
N PRO A 47 -6.97 -74.37 -92.03
CA PRO A 47 -5.98 -73.43 -92.59
C PRO A 47 -5.12 -72.61 -91.61
N ILE A 48 -4.09 -72.00 -92.20
CA ILE A 48 -3.23 -70.96 -91.61
C ILE A 48 -4.05 -69.71 -91.27
N PHE A 49 -3.75 -69.07 -90.14
CA PHE A 49 -4.14 -67.68 -89.88
C PHE A 49 -2.98 -66.89 -89.24
N GLU A 50 -2.73 -65.69 -89.74
CA GLU A 50 -1.52 -64.90 -89.44
C GLU A 50 -1.58 -64.15 -88.09
N PRO A 51 -0.44 -63.96 -87.39
CA PRO A 51 -0.39 -63.26 -86.11
C PRO A 51 -0.60 -61.73 -86.20
N ILE A 52 -0.89 -61.19 -87.38
CA ILE A 52 -0.83 -59.75 -87.67
C ILE A 52 -2.13 -59.02 -87.27
N ARG A 53 -3.30 -59.68 -87.33
CA ARG A 53 -4.60 -59.01 -87.15
C ARG A 53 -4.98 -58.69 -85.70
N VAL A 54 -4.48 -59.46 -84.74
CA VAL A 54 -4.87 -59.37 -83.32
C VAL A 54 -4.30 -58.10 -82.67
N ASN A 55 -3.05 -57.75 -82.98
CA ASN A 55 -2.35 -56.59 -82.40
C ASN A 55 -3.06 -55.26 -82.69
N GLY A 56 -3.64 -55.11 -83.88
CA GLY A 56 -4.44 -53.93 -84.24
C GLY A 56 -5.74 -53.82 -83.43
N ILE A 57 -6.40 -54.95 -83.14
CA ILE A 57 -7.62 -54.98 -82.31
C ILE A 57 -7.27 -54.63 -80.85
N ILE A 58 -6.17 -55.17 -80.32
CA ILE A 58 -5.67 -54.82 -78.98
C ILE A 58 -5.38 -53.32 -78.88
N ALA A 59 -4.71 -52.73 -79.87
CA ALA A 59 -4.43 -51.29 -79.90
C ALA A 59 -5.70 -50.43 -79.90
N VAL A 60 -6.74 -50.82 -80.65
CA VAL A 60 -8.05 -50.13 -80.66
C VAL A 60 -8.74 -50.23 -79.29
N ILE A 61 -8.74 -51.42 -78.67
CA ILE A 61 -9.33 -51.63 -77.34
C ILE A 61 -8.61 -50.80 -76.27
N LEU A 62 -7.27 -50.78 -76.28
CA LEU A 62 -6.46 -49.96 -75.38
C LEU A 62 -6.72 -48.46 -75.58
N GLY A 63 -6.88 -48.01 -76.83
CA GLY A 63 -7.26 -46.62 -77.14
C GLY A 63 -8.62 -46.24 -76.55
N ILE A 64 -9.65 -47.08 -76.73
CA ILE A 64 -10.98 -46.87 -76.16
C ILE A 64 -10.93 -46.87 -74.63
N PHE A 65 -10.21 -47.81 -74.01
CA PHE A 65 -10.06 -47.88 -72.56
C PHE A 65 -9.34 -46.64 -72.00
N THR A 66 -8.31 -46.14 -72.70
CA THR A 66 -7.58 -44.91 -72.34
C THR A 66 -8.51 -43.69 -72.40
N LEU A 67 -9.34 -43.57 -73.45
CA LEU A 67 -10.33 -42.49 -73.57
C LEU A 67 -11.39 -42.55 -72.45
N LEU A 68 -11.86 -43.75 -72.07
CA LEU A 68 -12.79 -43.92 -70.94
C LEU A 68 -12.15 -43.52 -69.60
N LEU A 69 -10.88 -43.90 -69.36
CA LEU A 69 -10.14 -43.47 -68.17
C LEU A 69 -9.95 -41.95 -68.14
N LEU A 70 -9.60 -41.31 -69.26
CA LEU A 70 -9.48 -39.86 -69.34
C LEU A 70 -10.80 -39.13 -69.06
N MET A 71 -11.93 -39.65 -69.55
CA MET A 71 -13.26 -39.12 -69.24
C MET A 71 -13.62 -39.27 -67.76
N LEU A 72 -13.28 -40.40 -67.13
CA LEU A 72 -13.47 -40.61 -65.69
C LEU A 72 -12.58 -39.68 -64.85
N CYS A 73 -11.29 -39.56 -65.18
CA CYS A 73 -10.38 -38.62 -64.52
C CYS A 73 -10.83 -37.16 -64.68
N GLY A 74 -11.36 -36.79 -65.85
CA GLY A 74 -11.95 -35.47 -66.08
C GLY A 74 -13.19 -35.23 -65.21
N PHE A 75 -14.08 -36.22 -65.10
CA PHE A 75 -15.27 -36.13 -64.24
C PHE A 75 -14.91 -36.03 -62.75
N PHE A 76 -14.01 -36.89 -62.24
CA PHE A 76 -13.56 -36.82 -60.85
C PHE A 76 -12.78 -35.54 -60.54
N GLY A 77 -11.94 -35.07 -61.47
CA GLY A 77 -11.24 -33.79 -61.37
C GLY A 77 -12.21 -32.60 -61.31
N TYR A 78 -13.27 -32.61 -62.13
CA TYR A 78 -14.34 -31.61 -62.09
C TYR A 78 -15.12 -31.62 -60.77
N GLN A 79 -15.49 -32.80 -60.26
CA GLN A 79 -16.17 -32.94 -58.95
C GLN A 79 -15.28 -32.46 -57.79
N TYR A 80 -13.98 -32.75 -57.84
CA TYR A 80 -13.00 -32.26 -56.87
C TYR A 80 -12.86 -30.74 -56.94
N PHE A 81 -12.72 -30.16 -58.14
CA PHE A 81 -12.63 -28.72 -58.35
C PHE A 81 -13.87 -27.97 -57.84
N GLN A 82 -15.08 -28.45 -58.19
CA GLN A 82 -16.35 -27.95 -57.64
C GLN A 82 -16.37 -27.97 -56.10
N THR A 83 -15.88 -29.05 -55.49
CA THR A 83 -15.80 -29.18 -54.03
C THR A 83 -14.82 -28.19 -53.39
N VAL A 84 -13.69 -27.90 -54.06
CA VAL A 84 -12.70 -26.91 -53.61
C VAL A 84 -13.22 -25.48 -53.77
N GLU A 85 -13.91 -25.15 -54.85
CA GLU A 85 -14.52 -23.81 -55.03
C GLU A 85 -15.68 -23.57 -54.03
N ALA A 86 -16.50 -24.60 -53.79
CA ALA A 86 -17.56 -24.58 -52.79
C ALA A 86 -17.04 -24.52 -51.33
N SER A 87 -15.81 -24.95 -51.05
CA SER A 87 -15.18 -24.76 -49.73
C SER A 87 -14.51 -23.39 -49.61
N ALA A 88 -13.83 -22.91 -50.66
CA ALA A 88 -13.19 -21.59 -50.69
C ALA A 88 -14.18 -20.43 -50.46
N SER A 89 -15.39 -20.50 -51.02
CA SER A 89 -16.46 -19.52 -50.76
C SER A 89 -16.91 -19.48 -49.30
N LYS A 90 -17.09 -20.65 -48.67
CA LYS A 90 -17.40 -20.77 -47.23
C LYS A 90 -16.25 -20.27 -46.35
N MET A 91 -15.00 -20.49 -46.77
CA MET A 91 -13.81 -20.05 -46.04
C MET A 91 -13.74 -18.52 -45.91
N LYS A 92 -14.20 -17.76 -46.92
CA LYS A 92 -14.29 -16.29 -46.86
C LYS A 92 -15.27 -15.82 -45.78
N ILE A 93 -16.48 -16.38 -45.77
CA ILE A 93 -17.51 -16.06 -44.76
C ILE A 93 -17.01 -16.41 -43.34
N PHE A 94 -16.29 -17.54 -43.20
CA PHE A 94 -15.69 -17.92 -41.93
C PHE A 94 -14.56 -16.97 -41.49
N HIS A 95 -13.75 -16.48 -42.43
CA HIS A 95 -12.71 -15.47 -42.17
C HIS A 95 -13.29 -14.12 -41.72
N GLU A 96 -14.30 -13.59 -42.43
CA GLU A 96 -15.03 -12.37 -42.04
C GLU A 96 -15.66 -12.51 -40.63
N TRP A 97 -16.16 -13.71 -40.30
CA TRP A 97 -16.70 -14.00 -38.97
C TRP A 97 -15.60 -14.05 -37.89
N ILE A 98 -14.43 -14.61 -38.19
CA ILE A 98 -13.26 -14.59 -37.29
C ILE A 98 -12.81 -13.14 -37.01
N GLU A 99 -12.67 -12.29 -38.04
CA GLU A 99 -12.31 -10.88 -37.86
C GLU A 99 -13.36 -10.13 -37.02
N SER A 100 -14.65 -10.39 -37.27
CA SER A 100 -15.77 -9.85 -36.49
C SER A 100 -15.71 -10.27 -35.02
N LEU A 101 -15.32 -11.52 -34.72
CA LEU A 101 -15.11 -12.00 -33.36
C LEU A 101 -13.86 -11.37 -32.72
N GLN A 102 -12.74 -11.31 -33.42
CA GLN A 102 -11.49 -10.70 -32.92
C GLN A 102 -11.71 -9.22 -32.54
N ASN A 103 -12.42 -8.46 -33.38
CA ASN A 103 -12.82 -7.08 -33.13
C ASN A 103 -13.72 -6.93 -31.88
N LYS A 104 -14.67 -7.87 -31.67
CA LYS A 104 -15.49 -7.92 -30.45
C LYS A 104 -14.67 -8.24 -29.20
N THR A 105 -13.76 -9.20 -29.28
CA THR A 105 -12.84 -9.57 -28.19
C THR A 105 -11.89 -8.42 -27.83
N GLU A 106 -11.35 -7.71 -28.82
CA GLU A 106 -10.50 -6.54 -28.59
C GLU A 106 -11.27 -5.39 -27.91
N LYS A 107 -12.53 -5.15 -28.30
CA LYS A 107 -13.42 -4.21 -27.62
C LYS A 107 -13.73 -4.63 -26.18
N PHE A 108 -13.99 -5.92 -25.95
CA PHE A 108 -14.21 -6.44 -24.60
C PHE A 108 -12.96 -6.29 -23.73
N LEU A 109 -11.76 -6.59 -24.26
CA LEU A 109 -10.49 -6.41 -23.56
C LEU A 109 -10.22 -4.93 -23.20
N LYS A 110 -10.58 -3.98 -24.09
CA LYS A 110 -10.52 -2.55 -23.81
C LYS A 110 -11.47 -2.15 -22.66
N ILE A 111 -12.69 -2.68 -22.64
CA ILE A 111 -13.67 -2.43 -21.57
C ILE A 111 -13.19 -3.04 -20.24
N GLN A 112 -12.69 -4.28 -20.26
CA GLN A 112 -12.14 -4.96 -19.08
C GLN A 112 -10.97 -4.17 -18.50
N LYS A 113 -10.03 -3.70 -19.33
CA LYS A 113 -8.92 -2.85 -18.90
C LYS A 113 -9.39 -1.55 -18.22
N VAL A 114 -10.44 -0.91 -18.73
CA VAL A 114 -11.04 0.28 -18.09
C VAL A 114 -11.72 -0.07 -16.77
N LEU A 115 -12.40 -1.22 -16.68
CA LEU A 115 -12.98 -1.72 -15.42
C LEU A 115 -11.90 -1.98 -14.36
N ASP A 116 -10.79 -2.60 -14.75
CA ASP A 116 -9.65 -2.87 -13.86
C ASP A 116 -8.94 -1.57 -13.44
N GLN A 117 -8.76 -0.60 -14.35
CA GLN A 117 -8.25 0.73 -14.02
C GLN A 117 -9.16 1.48 -13.04
N ASN A 118 -10.48 1.43 -13.24
CA ASN A 118 -11.45 2.04 -12.32
C ASN A 118 -11.44 1.34 -10.95
N LYS A 119 -11.23 0.03 -10.89
CA LYS A 119 -11.08 -0.72 -9.63
C LYS A 119 -9.84 -0.29 -8.84
N VAL A 120 -8.71 -0.05 -9.51
CA VAL A 120 -7.49 0.51 -8.88
C VAL A 120 -7.69 1.97 -8.46
N LEU A 121 -8.46 2.76 -9.21
CA LEU A 121 -8.82 4.13 -8.81
C LEU A 121 -9.64 4.14 -7.51
N LEU A 122 -10.55 3.18 -7.31
CA LEU A 122 -11.35 3.07 -6.10
C LEU A 122 -10.52 2.71 -4.85
N SER A 123 -9.52 1.83 -4.94
CA SER A 123 -8.64 1.54 -3.80
C SER A 123 -7.76 2.74 -3.38
N ASN A 124 -7.59 3.74 -4.27
CA ASN A 124 -6.98 5.01 -3.89
C ASN A 124 -7.95 5.93 -3.12
N VAL A 125 -9.27 5.72 -3.21
CA VAL A 125 -10.28 6.44 -2.42
C VAL A 125 -10.36 5.89 -1.00
N GLU A 126 -10.25 4.58 -0.80
CA GLU A 126 -10.11 3.96 0.53
C GLU A 126 -8.88 4.51 1.27
N ASN A 127 -7.78 4.76 0.53
CA ASN A 127 -6.59 5.40 1.06
C ASN A 127 -6.79 6.90 1.46
N LEU A 128 -7.87 7.55 1.02
CA LEU A 128 -8.25 8.88 1.52
C LEU A 128 -9.02 8.80 2.84
N GLU A 129 -9.60 7.65 3.21
CA GLU A 129 -10.37 7.51 4.45
C GLU A 129 -9.47 7.41 5.69
N TRP A 130 -8.31 6.73 5.61
CA TRP A 130 -7.33 6.77 6.70
C TRP A 130 -6.72 8.18 6.85
N LEU A 131 -6.44 8.87 5.74
CA LEU A 131 -5.98 10.27 5.74
C LEU A 131 -7.04 11.21 6.34
N ARG A 132 -8.32 10.96 6.06
CA ARG A 132 -9.44 11.69 6.65
C ARG A 132 -9.49 11.49 8.17
N SER A 133 -9.44 10.23 8.63
CA SER A 133 -9.38 9.87 10.05
C SER A 133 -8.19 10.51 10.76
N GLN A 134 -6.99 10.48 10.17
CA GLN A 134 -5.81 11.20 10.69
C GLN A 134 -6.02 12.72 10.76
N LYS A 135 -6.61 13.32 9.72
CA LYS A 135 -6.87 14.76 9.66
C LYS A 135 -7.94 15.18 10.68
N ASP A 136 -8.93 14.35 10.94
CA ASP A 136 -9.98 14.60 11.94
C ASP A 136 -9.41 14.44 13.38
N TYR A 137 -8.63 13.38 13.66
CA TYR A 137 -7.87 13.24 14.91
C TYR A 137 -6.90 14.41 15.16
N LEU A 138 -6.20 14.88 14.12
CA LEU A 138 -5.31 16.03 14.21
C LEU A 138 -6.09 17.33 14.53
N ILE A 139 -7.31 17.48 14.03
CA ILE A 139 -8.19 18.62 14.36
C ILE A 139 -8.65 18.55 15.81
N GLU A 140 -9.06 17.38 16.31
CA GLU A 140 -9.42 17.19 17.72
C GLU A 140 -8.24 17.51 18.65
N ALA A 141 -7.05 16.97 18.36
CA ALA A 141 -5.83 17.25 19.11
C ALA A 141 -5.42 18.74 19.03
N LEU A 142 -5.58 19.39 17.88
CA LEU A 142 -5.35 20.84 17.72
C LEU A 142 -6.41 21.67 18.48
N GLN A 143 -7.64 21.19 18.60
CA GLN A 143 -8.70 21.86 19.35
C GLN A 143 -8.46 21.75 20.86
N GLU A 144 -8.10 20.56 21.36
CA GLU A 144 -7.60 20.40 22.74
C GLU A 144 -6.40 21.32 23.02
N LEU A 145 -5.42 21.37 22.11
CA LEU A 145 -4.24 22.24 22.25
C LEU A 145 -4.59 23.73 22.17
N LYS A 146 -5.70 24.09 21.52
CA LYS A 146 -6.21 25.47 21.43
C LYS A 146 -6.99 25.85 22.69
N GLU A 147 -7.75 24.94 23.28
CA GLU A 147 -8.43 25.13 24.57
C GLU A 147 -7.39 25.23 25.71
N LYS A 148 -6.35 24.39 25.69
CA LYS A 148 -5.12 24.51 26.50
C LYS A 148 -4.28 25.75 26.16
N GLN A 149 -4.79 26.64 25.31
CA GLN A 149 -4.14 27.86 24.83
C GLN A 149 -5.09 29.07 24.78
N GLY A 150 -6.18 29.02 25.56
CA GLY A 150 -6.87 30.21 26.03
C GLY A 150 -5.85 31.15 26.69
N VAL A 151 -5.85 32.41 26.24
CA VAL A 151 -4.89 33.50 26.50
C VAL A 151 -3.64 33.09 27.29
N LYS A 152 -2.61 32.65 26.56
CA LYS A 152 -1.23 32.60 27.04
C LYS A 152 -0.89 33.93 27.73
N CYS A 153 -0.15 33.85 28.84
CA CYS A 153 0.27 34.98 29.67
C CYS A 153 1.21 35.97 28.96
N GLY A 154 0.71 36.68 27.94
CA GLY A 154 1.52 37.41 26.98
C GLY A 154 2.32 36.49 26.04
N LEU A 155 3.16 37.13 25.22
CA LEU A 155 4.21 36.44 24.45
C LEU A 155 5.44 36.19 25.36
N PRO A 156 6.35 35.25 25.01
CA PRO A 156 7.45 34.83 25.88
C PRO A 156 8.41 35.93 26.36
N LEU A 157 8.42 37.10 25.71
CA LEU A 157 9.23 38.26 26.12
C LEU A 157 8.74 38.91 27.43
N ASN A 158 7.50 38.67 27.84
CA ASN A 158 6.85 39.48 28.88
C ASN A 158 7.24 39.07 30.31
N HIS A 159 8.13 38.08 30.50
CA HIS A 159 8.55 37.54 31.81
C HIS A 159 7.40 37.02 32.71
N TRP A 160 6.24 36.68 32.13
CA TRP A 160 5.14 36.01 32.82
C TRP A 160 5.22 34.50 32.59
N VAL A 161 5.01 33.71 33.65
CA VAL A 161 4.95 32.25 33.61
C VAL A 161 3.53 31.81 33.91
N GLN A 162 2.94 30.97 33.06
CA GLN A 162 1.60 30.42 33.27
C GLN A 162 1.67 29.14 34.13
N TYR A 163 0.81 29.04 35.14
CA TYR A 163 0.55 27.77 35.82
C TYR A 163 -0.94 27.67 36.17
N LYS A 164 -1.63 26.75 35.47
CA LYS A 164 -3.09 26.69 35.36
C LYS A 164 -3.65 28.02 34.81
N ASP A 165 -4.77 28.47 35.36
CA ASP A 165 -5.59 29.60 34.96
C ASP A 165 -5.02 30.95 35.45
N HIS A 166 -3.74 30.97 35.84
CA HIS A 166 -3.06 32.08 36.47
C HIS A 166 -1.67 32.31 35.85
N CYS A 167 -1.35 33.59 35.69
CA CYS A 167 -0.08 34.13 35.24
C CYS A 167 0.69 34.68 36.44
N TYR A 168 1.98 34.35 36.56
CA TYR A 168 2.86 34.84 37.63
C TYR A 168 4.04 35.60 37.04
N HIS A 169 4.45 36.69 37.68
CA HIS A 169 5.63 37.46 37.29
C HIS A 169 6.50 37.79 38.50
N GLN A 170 7.78 37.46 38.40
CA GLN A 170 8.80 37.87 39.36
C GLN A 170 9.43 39.18 38.88
N THR A 171 9.32 40.25 39.66
CA THR A 171 9.83 41.56 39.25
C THR A 171 11.36 41.58 39.22
N MET A 172 11.93 42.18 38.18
CA MET A 172 13.37 42.49 38.14
C MET A 172 13.70 43.71 39.01
N GLU A 173 12.77 44.66 39.11
CA GLU A 173 12.85 45.77 40.05
C GLU A 173 12.69 45.26 41.49
N MET A 174 13.55 45.75 42.39
CA MET A 174 13.61 45.34 43.78
C MET A 174 13.19 46.49 44.71
N VAL A 175 12.07 46.31 45.41
CA VAL A 175 11.47 47.33 46.27
C VAL A 175 11.19 46.80 47.67
N SER A 176 10.93 47.68 48.63
CA SER A 176 10.43 47.29 49.96
C SER A 176 9.07 46.60 49.84
N TRP A 177 8.75 45.73 50.80
CA TRP A 177 7.50 44.96 50.79
C TRP A 177 6.25 45.82 50.59
N LEU A 178 6.20 46.98 51.24
CA LEU A 178 5.11 47.97 51.15
C LEU A 178 4.85 48.48 49.72
N ASN A 179 5.87 48.46 48.86
CA ASN A 179 5.78 48.97 47.49
C ASN A 179 5.45 47.87 46.47
N CYS A 180 5.46 46.60 46.89
CA CYS A 180 5.18 45.49 45.99
C CYS A 180 3.74 45.47 45.46
N SER A 181 2.77 45.96 46.25
CA SER A 181 1.37 46.04 45.80
C SER A 181 1.23 47.02 44.63
N ASP A 182 1.71 48.26 44.80
CA ASP A 182 1.71 49.28 43.73
C ASP A 182 2.50 48.83 42.48
N LEU A 183 3.65 48.18 42.68
CA LEU A 183 4.46 47.65 41.58
C LEU A 183 3.70 46.57 40.80
N CYS A 184 3.02 45.64 41.46
CA CYS A 184 2.19 44.64 40.79
C CYS A 184 0.96 45.26 40.11
N VAL A 185 0.31 46.26 40.73
CA VAL A 185 -0.80 47.00 40.13
C VAL A 185 -0.37 47.71 38.84
N SER A 186 0.83 48.29 38.80
CA SER A 186 1.37 48.91 37.57
C SER A 186 1.51 47.92 36.39
N LEU A 187 1.67 46.63 36.67
CA LEU A 187 1.77 45.54 35.69
C LEU A 187 0.40 44.90 35.34
N ASN A 188 -0.70 45.56 35.75
CA ASN A 188 -2.08 45.10 35.66
C ASN A 188 -2.26 43.73 36.33
N ALA A 189 -1.83 43.63 37.59
CA ALA A 189 -1.77 42.41 38.39
C ALA A 189 -1.96 42.71 39.88
N THR A 190 -2.09 41.66 40.71
CA THR A 190 -2.11 41.75 42.17
C THR A 190 -0.81 41.21 42.76
N PHE A 191 -0.46 41.62 43.98
CA PHE A 191 0.63 41.02 44.74
C PHE A 191 0.22 39.63 45.26
N LEU A 192 1.09 38.62 45.15
CA LEU A 192 0.70 37.22 45.29
C LEU A 192 0.13 36.90 46.69
N LYS A 193 -1.15 36.51 46.69
CA LYS A 193 -1.88 35.88 47.80
C LYS A 193 -2.24 34.44 47.41
N THR A 194 -1.76 33.44 48.16
CA THR A 194 -1.99 32.02 47.82
C THR A 194 -1.96 31.10 49.04
N GLU A 195 -2.74 30.02 48.99
CA GLU A 195 -2.61 28.87 49.88
C GLU A 195 -1.31 28.08 49.64
N GLY A 196 -0.83 27.36 50.66
CA GLY A 196 0.48 26.69 50.66
C GLY A 196 0.60 25.46 49.73
N SER A 197 -0.52 24.77 49.48
CA SER A 197 -0.70 23.74 48.44
C SER A 197 -0.30 24.24 47.05
N ARG A 198 -0.77 25.44 46.70
CA ARG A 198 -0.51 26.11 45.42
C ARG A 198 0.86 26.79 45.42
N LEU A 199 1.28 27.42 46.52
CA LEU A 199 2.59 28.08 46.64
C LEU A 199 3.75 27.14 46.30
N LYS A 200 3.73 25.89 46.76
CA LYS A 200 4.77 24.87 46.47
C LYS A 200 5.00 24.58 44.98
N ASN A 201 4.06 24.95 44.11
CA ASN A 201 4.25 24.86 42.65
C ASN A 201 4.71 26.20 42.06
N ILE A 202 4.21 27.32 42.58
CA ILE A 202 4.66 28.67 42.18
C ILE A 202 6.15 28.88 42.52
N MET A 203 6.62 28.38 43.68
CA MET A 203 8.03 28.50 44.10
C MET A 203 9.02 27.87 43.10
N LYS A 204 8.60 26.86 42.33
CA LYS A 204 9.42 26.24 41.27
C LYS A 204 9.60 27.12 40.03
N LEU A 205 8.81 28.19 39.91
CA LEU A 205 8.86 29.18 38.83
C LEU A 205 9.75 30.38 39.19
N ILE A 206 10.21 30.46 40.45
CA ILE A 206 11.00 31.56 40.99
C ILE A 206 12.48 31.35 40.63
N THR A 207 13.08 32.35 39.98
CA THR A 207 14.48 32.32 39.53
C THR A 207 15.41 33.07 40.48
N VAL A 208 14.99 34.25 40.98
CA VAL A 208 15.74 35.01 42.00
C VAL A 208 15.29 34.58 43.40
N ASN A 209 16.23 34.15 44.25
CA ASN A 209 15.92 33.86 45.66
C ASN A 209 15.60 35.16 46.43
N HIS A 210 14.88 35.04 47.54
CA HIS A 210 14.33 36.15 48.32
C HIS A 210 13.36 37.03 47.51
N THR A 211 12.16 36.50 47.21
CA THR A 211 11.06 37.23 46.56
C THR A 211 9.90 37.40 47.54
N TRP A 212 9.36 38.61 47.68
CA TRP A 212 8.27 38.88 48.61
C TRP A 212 6.93 38.24 48.19
N LEU A 213 6.10 37.88 49.18
CA LEU A 213 4.67 37.54 49.04
C LEU A 213 3.82 38.61 49.72
N GLY A 214 2.53 38.72 49.38
CA GLY A 214 1.58 39.68 49.97
C GLY A 214 1.19 39.42 51.45
N LEU A 215 2.08 38.84 52.25
CA LEU A 215 1.86 38.35 53.61
C LEU A 215 2.83 39.02 54.60
N SER A 216 2.28 39.63 55.66
CA SER A 216 3.01 40.40 56.67
C SER A 216 2.58 40.03 58.08
N TYR A 217 3.41 40.30 59.08
CA TYR A 217 3.01 40.22 60.49
C TYR A 217 2.26 41.49 60.89
N LYS A 218 1.04 41.35 61.41
CA LYS A 218 0.25 42.44 62.00
C LYS A 218 0.40 42.41 63.51
N LYS A 219 0.87 43.52 64.10
CA LYS A 219 1.09 43.64 65.55
C LYS A 219 -0.24 43.77 66.29
N GLU A 220 -1.21 44.39 65.64
CA GLU A 220 -2.53 44.71 66.13
C GLU A 220 -3.34 43.43 66.40
N ASP A 221 -3.19 42.43 65.53
CA ASP A 221 -3.84 41.13 65.62
C ASP A 221 -2.97 40.05 66.31
N ASN A 222 -1.66 40.30 66.47
CA ASN A 222 -0.64 39.30 66.81
C ASN A 222 -0.68 38.08 65.86
N GLU A 223 -0.87 38.32 64.55
CA GLU A 223 -1.02 37.28 63.53
C GLU A 223 -0.31 37.63 62.21
N TRP A 224 -0.02 36.59 61.41
CA TRP A 224 0.29 36.75 59.99
C TRP A 224 -1.00 37.07 59.21
N LYS A 225 -1.02 38.13 58.40
CA LYS A 225 -2.16 38.52 57.54
C LYS A 225 -1.73 38.88 56.13
N TRP A 226 -2.57 38.54 55.15
CA TRP A 226 -2.46 39.06 53.79
C TRP A 226 -2.77 40.57 53.74
N GLU A 227 -2.47 41.23 52.62
CA GLU A 227 -2.77 42.66 52.45
C GLU A 227 -4.24 43.04 52.68
N ASP A 228 -5.17 42.13 52.36
CA ASP A 228 -6.61 42.29 52.59
C ASP A 228 -7.09 41.93 54.01
N GLY A 229 -6.16 41.70 54.96
CA GLY A 229 -6.46 41.37 56.35
C GLY A 229 -6.89 39.93 56.60
N SER A 230 -7.01 39.09 55.58
CA SER A 230 -7.34 37.66 55.78
C SER A 230 -6.13 36.86 56.31
N SER A 231 -6.40 35.83 57.12
CA SER A 231 -5.36 34.97 57.70
C SER A 231 -4.87 33.89 56.70
N PRO A 232 -3.61 33.45 56.76
CA PRO A 232 -3.03 32.43 55.89
C PRO A 232 -3.53 31.00 56.18
N SER A 233 -3.53 30.15 55.15
CA SER A 233 -3.76 28.71 55.30
C SER A 233 -2.60 28.04 56.08
N PRO A 234 -2.85 27.05 56.98
CA PRO A 234 -1.78 26.37 57.74
C PRO A 234 -0.66 25.73 56.90
N GLY A 235 -0.92 25.40 55.63
CA GLY A 235 0.05 24.75 54.74
C GLY A 235 1.27 25.58 54.30
N LEU A 236 1.46 26.79 54.85
CA LEU A 236 2.52 27.74 54.50
C LEU A 236 3.78 27.63 55.36
N SER A 237 3.78 26.82 56.43
CA SER A 237 4.96 26.56 57.29
C SER A 237 5.62 27.85 57.85
N LEU A 238 4.78 28.78 58.29
CA LEU A 238 5.19 30.03 58.95
C LEU A 238 5.61 29.75 60.41
N PRO A 239 6.50 30.56 61.01
CA PRO A 239 6.78 30.49 62.43
C PRO A 239 5.59 30.97 63.26
N GLU A 240 5.53 30.54 64.52
CA GLU A 240 4.48 30.93 65.47
C GLU A 240 4.46 32.47 65.67
N PRO A 241 3.28 33.13 65.64
CA PRO A 241 3.20 34.59 65.78
C PRO A 241 3.75 35.10 67.12
N GLY A 242 4.62 36.10 67.06
CA GLY A 242 5.31 36.66 68.23
C GLY A 242 5.81 38.09 68.01
N LEU A 243 6.09 38.80 69.10
CA LEU A 243 6.48 40.23 69.08
C LEU A 243 7.81 40.50 68.36
N ASP A 244 8.68 39.49 68.24
CA ASP A 244 9.91 39.49 67.47
C ASP A 244 9.68 39.56 65.94
N PHE A 245 8.47 39.24 65.48
CA PHE A 245 8.05 39.42 64.10
C PHE A 245 7.49 40.82 63.80
N GLN A 246 7.51 41.78 64.74
CA GLN A 246 7.12 43.16 64.44
C GLN A 246 7.98 43.74 63.30
N GLY A 247 7.34 44.13 62.18
CA GLY A 247 8.04 44.63 60.99
C GLY A 247 8.66 43.52 60.13
N LYS A 248 8.27 42.25 60.32
CA LYS A 248 8.64 41.13 59.44
C LYS A 248 7.56 40.86 58.41
N CYS A 249 8.02 40.59 57.19
CA CYS A 249 7.23 40.22 56.03
C CYS A 249 7.73 38.88 55.47
N VAL A 250 6.86 38.18 54.74
CA VAL A 250 7.14 36.83 54.25
C VAL A 250 7.71 36.87 52.84
N TYR A 251 8.83 36.16 52.65
CA TYR A 251 9.45 35.93 51.35
C TYR A 251 9.53 34.45 51.02
N VAL A 252 9.79 34.16 49.75
CA VAL A 252 10.06 32.82 49.23
C VAL A 252 11.39 32.76 48.48
N ASN A 253 12.05 31.62 48.64
CA ASN A 253 13.07 31.11 47.74
C ASN A 253 12.45 30.05 46.82
N SER A 254 13.25 29.50 45.92
CA SER A 254 12.89 28.33 45.11
C SER A 254 12.35 27.12 45.91
N HIS A 255 12.77 26.95 47.17
CA HIS A 255 12.46 25.77 48.00
C HIS A 255 12.01 26.06 49.44
N THR A 256 12.16 27.29 49.96
CA THR A 256 11.82 27.63 51.35
C THR A 256 11.00 28.91 51.45
N VAL A 257 10.09 28.96 52.42
CA VAL A 257 9.42 30.17 52.90
C VAL A 257 10.26 30.75 54.04
N GLY A 258 10.35 32.06 54.17
CA GLY A 258 11.10 32.73 55.23
C GLY A 258 10.55 34.12 55.57
N THR A 259 11.10 34.74 56.61
CA THR A 259 10.68 36.05 57.11
C THR A 259 11.87 37.01 57.18
N ASP A 260 11.74 38.22 56.64
CA ASP A 260 12.74 39.28 56.80
C ASP A 260 12.09 40.66 57.01
N ASN A 261 12.87 41.69 57.31
CA ASN A 261 12.39 43.05 57.55
C ASN A 261 11.71 43.61 56.28
N CYS A 262 10.46 44.07 56.41
CA CYS A 262 9.65 44.63 55.32
C CYS A 262 10.33 45.80 54.58
N THR A 263 11.27 46.51 55.21
CA THR A 263 12.02 47.61 54.59
C THR A 263 13.11 47.17 53.61
N ARG A 264 13.45 45.88 53.55
CA ARG A 264 14.49 45.37 52.64
C ARG A 264 13.98 45.35 51.19
N SER A 265 14.74 45.95 50.28
CA SER A 265 14.47 45.86 48.85
C SER A 265 14.64 44.43 48.35
N SER A 266 13.63 43.92 47.62
CA SER A 266 13.68 42.62 46.93
C SER A 266 12.66 42.54 45.81
N SER A 267 12.78 41.53 44.94
CA SER A 267 11.75 41.22 43.94
C SER A 267 10.40 40.95 44.59
N CYS A 268 9.33 41.34 43.90
CA CYS A 268 7.95 41.04 44.23
C CYS A 268 7.45 39.90 43.34
N LEU A 269 6.47 39.14 43.81
CA LEU A 269 5.79 38.11 43.02
C LEU A 269 4.36 38.54 42.74
N CYS A 270 4.07 38.86 41.48
CA CYS A 270 2.77 39.34 41.03
C CYS A 270 1.96 38.21 40.38
N GLU A 271 0.63 38.31 40.44
CA GLU A 271 -0.32 37.35 39.86
C GLU A 271 -1.42 38.07 39.07
N LYS A 272 -1.90 37.44 37.98
CA LYS A 272 -3.23 37.73 37.41
C LYS A 272 -3.88 36.48 36.85
N THR A 273 -5.20 36.47 36.75
CA THR A 273 -5.94 35.39 36.09
C THR A 273 -5.77 35.47 34.57
N VAL A 274 -5.88 34.31 33.92
CA VAL A 274 -6.17 34.20 32.49
C VAL A 274 -7.65 34.60 32.27
N HIS A 275 -7.96 35.15 31.10
CA HIS A 275 -9.30 35.57 30.66
C HIS A 275 -9.56 35.05 29.24
#